data_AF-A0A2T7UP86-F1
#
_entry.id   AF-A0A2T7UP86-F1
#
_cell.length_a   1.000
_cell.length_b   1.000
_cell.length_c   1.000
_cell.angle_alpha   90.00
_cell.angle_beta   90.00
_cell.angle_gamma   90.00
#
_symmetry.space_group_name_H-M   'P 1'
#
loop_
_entity.id
_entity.type
_entity.pdbx_description
1 polymer ?
#
loop_
_entity_poly.entity_id
_entity_poly.type
_entity_poly.pdbx_seq_one_letter_code
_entity_poly.pdbx_strand_id
1 'polypeptide(L)'
;MLRLALFLALVAATLTPGSPAQAFNGRFQGGGTINFFSEECVNAGWIENSAAFMVRFEPANIGYNPDRSLLAFFAMDRAFAVQIDGNFTTAFQPVELYQILDDAYFSSARERRPTQVRFRSMYPALIGAETAETVRIWGDIRNFAGTPGCRVSFELLLQQQN
;
A
#
# COMPACT_ATOMS: atom_id res chain seq x y z
N MET A 1 -31.04 -63.64 39.53
CA MET A 1 -29.80 -63.26 38.85
C MET A 1 -30.10 -62.05 37.97
N LEU A 2 -29.70 -60.85 38.41
CA LEU A 2 -30.06 -59.56 37.83
C LEU A 2 -28.85 -59.07 37.01
N ARG A 3 -28.98 -58.87 35.69
CA ARG A 3 -27.91 -58.30 34.87
C ARG A 3 -28.32 -56.94 34.31
N LEU A 4 -27.71 -55.95 34.96
CA LEU A 4 -27.50 -54.54 34.65
C LEU A 4 -27.50 -54.20 33.15
N ALA A 5 -28.31 -53.20 32.80
CA ALA A 5 -28.30 -52.50 31.52
C ALA A 5 -27.11 -51.53 31.45
N LEU A 6 -26.34 -51.58 30.37
CA LEU A 6 -25.27 -50.63 30.07
C LEU A 6 -25.79 -49.63 29.03
N PHE A 7 -26.16 -48.43 29.49
CA PHE A 7 -26.47 -47.29 28.61
C PHE A 7 -25.17 -46.71 28.06
N LEU A 8 -24.94 -46.86 26.75
CA LEU A 8 -23.92 -46.09 26.04
C LEU A 8 -24.43 -44.65 25.88
N ALA A 9 -23.84 -43.73 26.63
CA ALA A 9 -24.01 -42.30 26.41
C ALA A 9 -23.14 -41.87 25.21
N LEU A 10 -23.80 -41.64 24.06
CA LEU A 10 -23.18 -41.05 22.88
C LEU A 10 -22.98 -39.56 23.13
N VAL A 11 -21.76 -39.14 23.46
CA VAL A 11 -21.41 -37.71 23.55
C VAL A 11 -21.30 -37.17 22.13
N ALA A 12 -22.38 -36.54 21.66
CA ALA A 12 -22.38 -35.76 20.44
C ALA A 12 -21.52 -34.50 20.67
N ALA A 13 -20.27 -34.53 20.21
CA ALA A 13 -19.45 -33.33 20.12
C ALA A 13 -20.10 -32.39 19.09
N THR A 14 -20.81 -31.37 19.59
CA THR A 14 -21.30 -30.26 18.78
C THR A 14 -20.09 -29.51 18.23
N LEU A 15 -19.70 -29.84 17.00
CA LEU A 15 -18.85 -29.01 16.16
C LEU A 15 -19.60 -27.69 15.95
N THR A 16 -19.32 -26.70 16.79
CA THR A 16 -19.74 -25.34 16.51
C THR A 16 -19.03 -24.92 15.21
N PRO A 17 -19.78 -24.54 14.16
CA PRO A 17 -19.14 -24.02 12.97
C PRO A 17 -18.39 -22.74 13.38
N GLY A 18 -17.07 -22.83 13.41
CA GLY A 18 -16.22 -21.65 13.55
C GLY A 18 -16.59 -20.70 12.43
N SER A 19 -17.00 -19.48 12.78
CA SER A 19 -17.24 -18.41 11.82
C SER A 19 -16.09 -18.40 10.81
N PRO A 20 -16.36 -18.31 9.49
CA PRO A 20 -15.31 -18.25 8.51
C PRO A 20 -14.37 -17.11 8.89
N ALA A 21 -13.08 -17.40 9.04
CA ALA A 21 -12.07 -16.37 9.23
C ALA A 21 -12.20 -15.42 8.04
N GLN A 22 -12.67 -14.19 8.30
CA GLN A 22 -12.67 -13.14 7.29
C GLN A 22 -11.20 -12.89 6.94
N ALA A 23 -10.81 -13.33 5.74
CA ALA A 23 -9.45 -13.21 5.27
C ALA A 23 -9.21 -11.76 4.87
N PHE A 24 -8.71 -10.96 5.81
CA PHE A 24 -8.25 -9.61 5.50
C PHE A 24 -7.08 -9.70 4.51
N ASN A 25 -7.22 -9.04 3.37
CA ASN A 25 -6.21 -9.10 2.31
C ASN A 25 -4.99 -8.20 2.58
N GLY A 26 -5.03 -7.34 3.61
CA GLY A 26 -3.95 -6.41 3.96
C GLY A 26 -3.83 -5.23 3.00
N ARG A 27 -4.88 -4.93 2.25
CA ARG A 27 -4.92 -3.85 1.26
C ARG A 27 -5.69 -2.67 1.81
N PHE A 28 -5.04 -1.52 1.80
CA PHE A 28 -5.63 -0.23 2.10
C PHE A 28 -5.95 0.51 0.80
N GLN A 29 -7.11 1.16 0.74
CA GLN A 29 -7.50 1.99 -0.39
C GLN A 29 -8.09 3.31 0.09
N GLY A 30 -7.94 4.33 -0.73
CA GLY A 30 -8.51 5.64 -0.48
C GLY A 30 -8.04 6.63 -1.53
N GLY A 31 -7.65 7.81 -1.09
CA GLY A 31 -7.17 8.85 -1.99
C GLY A 31 -6.19 9.79 -1.34
N GLY A 32 -5.71 10.73 -2.14
CA GLY A 32 -4.75 11.72 -1.69
C GLY A 32 -4.36 12.67 -2.79
N THR A 33 -3.42 13.55 -2.46
CA THR A 33 -2.91 14.56 -3.38
C THR A 33 -1.41 14.45 -3.46
N ILE A 34 -0.86 14.53 -4.67
CA ILE A 34 0.55 14.81 -4.90
C ILE A 34 0.67 16.31 -5.16
N ASN A 35 1.60 16.99 -4.49
CA ASN A 35 1.75 18.44 -4.53
C ASN A 35 3.22 18.87 -4.51
N PHE A 36 3.44 20.17 -4.64
CA PHE A 36 4.77 20.81 -4.59
C PHE A 36 5.73 20.27 -5.65
N PHE A 37 5.26 20.19 -6.89
CA PHE A 37 6.08 19.84 -8.05
C PHE A 37 7.19 20.87 -8.21
N SER A 38 8.44 20.41 -8.14
CA SER A 38 9.60 21.28 -8.35
C SER A 38 9.69 21.74 -9.81
N GLU A 39 10.53 22.74 -10.06
CA GLU A 39 10.74 23.27 -11.42
C GLU A 39 11.15 22.17 -12.41
N GLU A 40 11.96 21.20 -12.00
CA GLU A 40 12.35 20.07 -12.83
C GLU A 40 11.16 19.19 -13.23
N CYS A 41 10.16 19.05 -12.36
CA CYS A 41 8.93 18.34 -12.69
C CYS A 41 8.11 19.11 -13.74
N VAL A 42 7.95 20.42 -13.55
CA VAL A 42 7.23 21.29 -14.49
C VAL A 42 7.88 21.26 -15.87
N ASN A 43 9.22 21.35 -15.91
CA ASN A 43 10.00 21.26 -17.14
C ASN A 43 9.89 19.88 -17.82
N ALA A 44 9.56 18.83 -17.06
CA ALA A 44 9.29 17.49 -17.57
C ALA A 44 7.81 17.26 -17.94
N GLY A 45 6.97 18.30 -17.92
CA GLY A 45 5.57 18.22 -18.33
C GLY A 45 4.57 18.06 -17.19
N TRP A 46 5.03 17.99 -15.93
CA TRP A 46 4.15 18.02 -14.76
C TRP A 46 3.73 19.46 -14.43
N ILE A 47 2.89 20.03 -15.28
CA ILE A 47 2.49 21.45 -15.26
C ILE A 47 1.55 21.83 -14.11
N GLU A 48 1.00 20.84 -13.40
CA GLU A 48 0.09 21.07 -12.28
C GLU A 48 0.88 21.20 -10.97
N ASN A 49 0.51 22.16 -10.11
CA ASN A 49 1.09 22.30 -8.77
C ASN A 49 0.54 21.26 -7.78
N SER A 50 -0.56 20.60 -8.12
CA SER A 50 -1.13 19.47 -7.36
C SER A 50 -2.04 18.62 -8.24
N ALA A 51 -2.05 17.31 -8.01
CA ALA A 51 -2.94 16.36 -8.65
C ALA A 51 -3.53 15.38 -7.63
N ALA A 52 -4.84 15.10 -7.74
CA ALA A 52 -5.54 14.16 -6.87
C ALA A 52 -5.50 12.75 -7.45
N PHE A 53 -5.33 11.75 -6.58
CA PHE A 53 -5.22 10.35 -6.95
C PHE A 53 -6.11 9.48 -6.06
N MET A 54 -6.72 8.46 -6.66
CA MET A 54 -7.09 7.26 -5.93
C MET A 54 -5.82 6.46 -5.62
N VAL A 55 -5.72 5.93 -4.41
CA VAL A 55 -4.50 5.28 -3.94
C VAL A 55 -4.80 3.92 -3.35
N ARG A 56 -3.93 2.97 -3.67
CA ARG A 56 -3.89 1.63 -3.08
C ARG A 56 -2.54 1.42 -2.41
N PHE A 57 -2.56 0.95 -1.17
CA PHE A 57 -1.37 0.61 -0.40
C PHE A 57 -1.45 -0.83 0.08
N GLU A 58 -0.41 -1.60 -0.22
CA GLU A 58 -0.22 -2.99 0.23
C GLU A 58 1.10 -3.04 0.99
N PRO A 59 1.12 -2.83 2.32
CA PRO A 59 2.33 -2.90 3.14
C PRO A 59 2.91 -4.32 3.20
N ALA A 60 4.22 -4.42 3.42
CA ALA A 60 4.89 -5.70 3.65
C ALA A 60 4.47 -6.34 4.98
N ASN A 61 4.46 -7.67 5.01
CA ASN A 61 4.11 -8.52 6.15
C ASN A 61 2.66 -8.36 6.65
N ILE A 62 1.75 -7.87 5.79
CA ILE A 62 0.33 -7.74 6.12
C ILE A 62 -0.49 -8.42 5.03
N GLY A 63 -1.46 -9.25 5.44
CA GLY A 63 -2.32 -10.01 4.52
C GLY A 63 -1.51 -10.93 3.61
N TYR A 64 -1.72 -10.82 2.30
CA TYR A 64 -1.06 -11.66 1.28
C TYR A 64 0.28 -11.13 0.77
N ASN A 65 0.82 -10.06 1.38
CA ASN A 65 2.02 -9.41 0.90
C ASN A 65 3.22 -9.68 1.83
N PRO A 66 3.99 -10.76 1.59
CA PRO A 66 4.92 -11.28 2.60
C PRO A 66 6.17 -10.42 2.78
N ASP A 67 6.70 -9.80 1.71
CA ASP A 67 8.07 -9.28 1.72
C ASP A 67 8.26 -7.90 1.07
N ARG A 68 7.22 -7.29 0.50
CA ARG A 68 7.33 -6.02 -0.22
C ARG A 68 6.21 -5.05 0.11
N SER A 69 6.44 -3.75 -0.02
CA SER A 69 5.40 -2.74 0.06
C SER A 69 5.12 -2.15 -1.32
N LEU A 70 3.84 -1.99 -1.66
CA LEU A 70 3.39 -1.40 -2.92
C LEU A 70 2.48 -0.20 -2.64
N LEU A 71 2.76 0.93 -3.27
CA LEU A 71 1.91 2.12 -3.24
C LEU A 71 1.57 2.54 -4.68
N ALA A 72 0.32 2.37 -5.07
CA ALA A 72 -0.18 2.63 -6.41
C ALA A 72 -1.12 3.84 -6.43
N PHE A 73 -0.93 4.70 -7.43
CA PHE A 73 -1.64 5.94 -7.64
C PHE A 73 -2.39 5.87 -8.97
N PHE A 74 -3.67 6.24 -8.96
CA PHE A 74 -4.56 6.21 -10.12
C PHE A 74 -5.30 7.54 -10.24
N ALA A 75 -5.18 8.18 -11.38
CA ALA A 75 -5.93 9.35 -11.82
C ALA A 75 -6.51 9.06 -13.22
N MET A 76 -7.28 9.99 -13.79
CA MET A 76 -7.95 9.78 -15.08
C MET A 76 -6.98 9.53 -16.24
N ASP A 77 -5.89 10.28 -16.28
CA ASP A 77 -4.90 10.29 -17.37
C ASP A 77 -3.52 9.75 -16.92
N ARG A 78 -3.39 9.34 -15.66
CA ARG A 78 -2.11 8.97 -15.05
C ARG A 78 -2.29 7.83 -14.08
N ALA A 79 -1.47 6.79 -14.21
CA ALA A 79 -1.36 5.78 -13.16
C ALA A 79 0.08 5.27 -13.07
N PHE A 80 0.54 5.11 -11.84
CA PHE A 80 1.86 4.57 -11.55
C PHE A 80 1.86 3.88 -10.19
N ALA A 81 2.86 3.05 -9.95
CA ALA A 81 3.09 2.43 -8.65
C ALA A 81 4.57 2.51 -8.27
N VAL A 82 4.81 2.61 -6.97
CA VAL A 82 6.15 2.50 -6.37
C VAL A 82 6.20 1.27 -5.47
N GLN A 83 7.28 0.49 -5.60
CA GLN A 83 7.50 -0.73 -4.85
C GLN A 83 8.85 -0.71 -4.14
N ILE A 84 8.90 -1.29 -2.95
CA ILE A 84 10.13 -1.53 -2.20
C ILE A 84 10.09 -2.90 -1.52
N ASP A 85 11.24 -3.55 -1.40
CA ASP A 85 11.40 -4.72 -0.52
C ASP A 85 11.33 -4.26 0.95
N GLY A 86 10.48 -4.92 1.73
CA GLY A 86 10.18 -4.54 3.10
C GLY A 86 9.23 -3.34 3.19
N ASN A 87 9.45 -2.47 4.17
CA ASN A 87 8.56 -1.36 4.50
C ASN A 87 9.11 -0.01 4.03
N PHE A 88 8.20 0.91 3.69
CA PHE A 88 8.55 2.32 3.57
C PHE A 88 8.99 2.88 4.92
N THR A 89 10.05 3.69 4.92
CA THR A 89 10.61 4.30 6.13
C THR A 89 10.65 5.82 6.01
N THR A 90 11.13 6.48 7.08
CA THR A 90 11.36 7.93 7.10
C THR A 90 12.61 8.35 6.33
N ALA A 91 13.47 7.41 5.94
CA ALA A 91 14.62 7.66 5.06
C ALA A 91 14.21 7.55 3.59
N PHE A 92 14.87 8.32 2.71
CA PHE A 92 14.70 8.13 1.27
C PHE A 92 15.29 6.78 0.86
N GLN A 93 14.43 5.91 0.34
CA GLN A 93 14.82 4.61 -0.17
C GLN A 93 14.59 4.56 -1.68
N PRO A 94 15.49 3.93 -2.45
CA PRO A 94 15.21 3.67 -3.85
C PRO A 94 13.99 2.76 -3.97
N VAL A 95 13.15 3.04 -4.96
CA VAL A 95 11.96 2.26 -5.27
C VAL A 95 11.98 1.83 -6.72
N GLU A 96 11.30 0.71 -7.01
CA GLU A 96 10.93 0.39 -8.37
C GLU A 96 9.69 1.19 -8.74
N LEU A 97 9.79 2.00 -9.80
CA LEU A 97 8.66 2.70 -10.39
C LEU A 97 8.08 1.86 -11.53
N TYR A 98 6.76 1.72 -11.53
CA TYR A 98 5.99 1.10 -12.59
C TYR A 98 5.00 2.12 -13.15
N GLN A 99 5.11 2.48 -14.42
CA GLN A 99 4.10 3.29 -15.10
C GLN A 99 3.02 2.35 -15.66
N ILE A 100 1.74 2.68 -15.41
CA ILE A 100 0.60 1.79 -15.70
C ILE A 100 -0.20 2.28 -16.91
N LEU A 101 -0.30 3.61 -17.13
CA LEU A 101 -1.13 4.21 -18.19
C LEU A 101 -0.36 5.16 -19.12
N ASP A 102 0.97 5.22 -19.05
CA ASP A 102 1.78 5.98 -20.01
C ASP A 102 2.48 5.00 -20.97
N ASP A 103 2.62 5.38 -22.23
CA ASP A 103 3.16 4.55 -23.34
C ASP A 103 4.64 4.19 -23.16
N ALA A 104 5.27 4.64 -22.07
CA ALA A 104 6.66 4.41 -21.78
C ALA A 104 6.84 3.53 -20.52
N TYR A 105 7.22 2.28 -20.75
CA TYR A 105 7.71 1.37 -19.71
C TYR A 105 9.04 1.91 -19.12
N PHE A 106 8.97 2.85 -18.17
CA PHE A 106 10.13 3.30 -17.41
C PHE A 106 10.26 2.48 -16.12
N SER A 107 11.18 1.52 -16.10
CA SER A 107 11.69 0.94 -14.85
C SER A 107 12.86 1.82 -14.37
N SER A 108 12.56 2.81 -13.53
CA SER A 108 13.58 3.78 -13.05
C SER A 108 14.62 3.17 -12.10
N ALA A 109 14.41 1.95 -11.62
CA ALA A 109 15.36 1.26 -10.73
C ALA A 109 16.72 0.97 -11.40
N ARG A 110 16.77 0.97 -12.74
CA ARG A 110 18.01 0.77 -13.52
C ARG A 110 18.67 2.07 -13.97
N GLU A 111 18.09 3.21 -13.65
CA GLU A 111 18.64 4.51 -14.04
C GLU A 111 19.73 4.97 -13.08
N ARG A 112 20.64 5.83 -13.56
CA ARG A 112 21.75 6.38 -12.75
C ARG A 112 21.26 7.14 -11.49
N ARG A 113 19.98 7.52 -11.45
CA ARG A 113 19.34 8.24 -10.35
C ARG A 113 17.94 7.66 -10.11
N PRO A 114 17.81 6.59 -9.32
CA PRO A 114 16.53 5.93 -9.12
C PRO A 114 15.52 6.89 -8.48
N THR A 115 14.24 6.63 -8.74
CA THR A 115 13.15 7.22 -7.96
C THR A 115 13.31 6.80 -6.50
N GLN A 116 13.13 7.75 -5.57
CA GLN A 116 13.25 7.50 -4.15
C GLN A 116 12.03 8.00 -3.40
N VAL A 117 11.56 7.23 -2.43
CA VAL A 117 10.38 7.56 -1.62
C VAL A 117 10.76 7.54 -0.15
N ARG A 118 10.11 8.40 0.65
CA ARG A 118 10.07 8.28 2.11
C ARG A 118 8.68 8.60 2.63
N PHE A 119 8.30 7.97 3.73
CA PHE A 119 7.13 8.36 4.52
C PHE A 119 7.61 9.28 5.64
N ARG A 120 7.31 10.57 5.55
CA ARG A 120 7.62 11.54 6.62
C ARG A 120 6.90 11.17 7.92
N SER A 121 5.63 10.79 7.81
CA SER A 121 4.82 10.35 8.93
C SER A 121 3.70 9.42 8.46
N MET A 122 3.28 8.56 9.38
CA MET A 122 2.12 7.68 9.21
C MET A 122 1.34 7.62 10.53
N TYR A 123 0.02 7.71 10.45
CA TYR A 123 -0.88 7.53 11.59
C TYR A 123 -2.02 6.55 11.23
N PRO A 124 -2.27 5.51 12.03
CA PRO A 124 -1.44 5.06 13.15
C PRO A 124 -0.06 4.61 12.67
N ALA A 125 0.95 4.68 13.54
CA ALA A 125 2.34 4.33 13.18
C ALA A 125 2.53 2.82 12.92
N LEU A 126 1.63 2.00 13.49
CA LEU A 126 1.57 0.55 13.30
C LEU A 126 0.19 0.23 12.73
N ILE A 127 0.17 -0.56 11.66
CA ILE A 127 -1.03 -1.03 10.98
C ILE A 127 -0.97 -2.55 10.87
N GLY A 128 -2.14 -3.19 10.83
CA GLY A 128 -2.33 -4.63 10.68
C GLY A 128 -3.48 -4.91 9.70
N ALA A 129 -3.76 -6.18 9.45
CA ALA A 129 -4.79 -6.57 8.48
C ALA A 129 -6.21 -6.18 8.95
N GLU A 130 -6.37 -6.00 10.25
CA GLU A 130 -7.58 -5.65 10.97
C GLU A 130 -7.68 -4.16 11.36
N THR A 131 -6.75 -3.30 10.92
CA THR A 131 -6.79 -1.86 11.24
C THR A 131 -8.08 -1.23 10.72
N ALA A 132 -8.91 -0.75 11.64
CA ALA A 132 -10.20 -0.15 11.30
C ALA A 132 -10.11 1.37 11.12
N GLU A 133 -9.10 2.01 11.69
CA GLU A 133 -8.89 3.45 11.58
C GLU A 133 -8.42 3.86 10.19
N THR A 134 -8.76 5.08 9.77
CA THR A 134 -8.18 5.69 8.57
C THR A 134 -6.68 5.90 8.76
N VAL A 135 -5.88 5.27 7.90
CA VAL A 135 -4.44 5.45 7.81
C VAL A 135 -4.14 6.75 7.06
N ARG A 136 -3.36 7.63 7.69
CA ARG A 136 -2.91 8.89 7.12
C ARG A 136 -1.41 8.82 6.85
N ILE A 137 -0.98 9.14 5.64
CA ILE A 137 0.43 9.07 5.25
C ILE A 137 0.84 10.40 4.63
N TRP A 138 1.93 10.98 5.13
CA TRP A 138 2.62 12.07 4.46
C TRP A 138 3.98 11.58 4.00
N GLY A 139 4.36 11.90 2.77
CA GLY A 139 5.65 11.49 2.24
C GLY A 139 6.15 12.42 1.15
N ASP A 140 7.34 12.07 0.67
CA ASP A 140 8.02 12.79 -0.40
C ASP A 140 8.56 11.80 -1.42
N ILE A 141 8.62 12.22 -2.68
CA ILE A 141 9.27 11.49 -3.77
C ILE A 141 10.36 12.37 -4.39
N ARG A 142 11.53 11.79 -4.63
CA ARG A 142 12.64 12.39 -5.38
C ARG A 142 12.91 11.60 -6.64
N ASN A 143 13.40 12.31 -7.66
CA ASN A 143 13.54 11.78 -9.01
C ASN A 143 12.22 11.14 -9.47
N PHE A 144 11.12 11.85 -9.23
CA PHE A 144 9.78 11.36 -9.54
C PHE A 144 9.64 11.15 -11.05
N ALA A 145 8.93 10.09 -11.45
CA ALA A 145 8.82 9.65 -12.84
C ALA A 145 10.18 9.46 -13.55
N GLY A 146 11.24 9.07 -12.82
CA GLY A 146 12.60 8.94 -13.35
C GLY A 146 13.30 10.27 -13.67
N THR A 147 12.64 11.42 -13.47
CA THR A 147 13.16 12.73 -13.84
C THR A 147 14.17 13.23 -12.79
N PRO A 148 15.47 13.36 -13.09
CA PRO A 148 16.46 13.80 -12.11
C PRO A 148 16.12 15.17 -11.52
N GLY A 149 16.11 15.27 -10.19
CA GLY A 149 15.82 16.52 -9.50
C GLY A 149 14.33 16.84 -9.34
N CYS A 150 13.42 16.16 -10.05
CA CYS A 150 11.98 16.31 -9.85
C CYS A 150 11.58 15.82 -8.45
N ARG A 151 11.01 16.73 -7.66
CA ARG A 151 10.55 16.49 -6.28
C ARG A 151 9.07 16.78 -6.17
N VAL A 152 8.38 15.93 -5.41
CA VAL A 152 6.97 16.09 -5.03
C VAL A 152 6.78 15.66 -3.59
N SER A 153 5.71 16.15 -2.95
CA SER A 153 5.20 15.60 -1.69
C SER A 153 3.84 14.95 -1.92
N PHE A 154 3.41 14.10 -0.99
CA PHE A 154 2.06 13.54 -1.01
C PHE A 154 1.44 13.49 0.38
N GLU A 155 0.11 13.52 0.39
CA GLU A 155 -0.75 13.31 1.56
C GLU A 155 -1.86 12.33 1.19
N LEU A 156 -2.02 11.27 1.96
CA LEU A 156 -2.93 10.15 1.70
C LEU A 156 -3.84 9.91 2.89
N LEU A 157 -5.09 9.52 2.59
CA LEU A 157 -6.06 8.99 3.53
C LEU A 157 -6.57 7.65 3.00
N LEU A 158 -6.29 6.58 3.73
CA LEU A 158 -6.52 5.20 3.29
C LEU A 158 -7.30 4.42 4.35
N GLN A 159 -8.14 3.48 3.92
CA GLN A 159 -8.91 2.59 4.77
C GLN A 159 -8.68 1.14 4.36
N GLN A 160 -8.58 0.27 5.36
CA GLN A 160 -8.49 -1.17 5.14
C GLN A 160 -9.71 -1.66 4.35
N GLN A 161 -9.45 -2.47 3.34
CA GLN A 161 -10.49 -3.14 2.57
C GLN A 161 -10.75 -4.51 3.18
N ASN A 162 -12.03 -4.81 3.38
CA ASN A 162 -12.52 -6.11 3.84
C ASN A 162 -12.62 -7.11 2.69
#